data_AF-A0AA37QVZ3-F1
#
_entry.id   AF-A0AA37QVZ3-F1
#
_cell.length_a   1.000
_cell.length_b   1.000
_cell.length_c   1.000
_cell.angle_alpha   90.00
_cell.angle_beta   90.00
_cell.angle_gamma   90.00
#
_symmetry.space_group_name_H-M   'P 1'
#
loop_
_entity.id
_entity.type
_entity.pdbx_description
1 polymer ?
#
loop_
_entity_poly.entity_id
_entity_poly.type
_entity_poly.pdbx_seq_one_letter_code
_entity_poly.pdbx_strand_id
1 'polypeptide(L)'
;MSIIARLLKAFRSAERDDRVVIDQTAYFDRLSDERRRQRRIAEENDRYEFGMAKLARNWASTTLELRRRERLPTKLPAAVQAWLPGLTVQELIVLSKASHDAIQAHLFGGKNLAGVRAVQPLDECVLVFPKPVAEPMDPRIRRFS
;
A
#
# COMPACT_ATOMS: atom_id res chain seq x y z
N MET A 1 -70.43 -9.46 -38.42
CA MET A 1 -69.47 -8.70 -37.59
C MET A 1 -68.36 -8.15 -38.50
N SER A 2 -68.21 -6.82 -38.56
CA SER A 2 -67.35 -6.13 -39.53
C SER A 2 -65.85 -6.29 -39.21
N ILE A 3 -65.05 -6.55 -40.23
CA ILE A 3 -63.57 -6.65 -40.19
C ILE A 3 -62.96 -5.36 -39.61
N ILE A 4 -63.61 -4.22 -39.82
CA ILE A 4 -63.20 -2.91 -39.31
C ILE A 4 -63.24 -2.88 -37.76
N ALA A 5 -64.20 -3.56 -37.13
CA ALA A 5 -64.30 -3.63 -35.67
C ALA A 5 -63.18 -4.50 -35.04
N ARG A 6 -62.68 -5.51 -35.77
CA ARG A 6 -61.53 -6.32 -35.34
C ARG A 6 -60.22 -5.56 -35.48
N LEU A 7 -60.05 -4.78 -36.54
CA LEU A 7 -58.86 -3.94 -36.74
C LEU A 7 -58.76 -2.82 -35.71
N LEU A 8 -59.87 -2.14 -35.39
CA LEU A 8 -59.88 -1.10 -34.36
C LEU A 8 -59.61 -1.66 -32.95
N LYS A 9 -60.05 -2.89 -32.65
CA LYS A 9 -59.76 -3.56 -31.37
C LYS A 9 -58.28 -3.99 -31.26
N ALA A 10 -57.67 -4.38 -32.37
CA ALA A 10 -56.24 -4.71 -32.42
C ALA A 10 -55.36 -3.45 -32.27
N PHE A 11 -55.72 -2.34 -32.93
CA PHE A 11 -55.00 -1.07 -32.78
C PHE A 11 -55.09 -0.49 -31.38
N ARG A 12 -56.25 -0.57 -30.72
CA ARG A 12 -56.44 -0.07 -29.34
C ARG A 12 -55.73 -0.91 -28.28
N SER A 13 -55.30 -2.13 -28.61
CA SER A 13 -54.54 -3.03 -27.72
C SER A 13 -53.02 -2.99 -27.97
N ALA A 14 -52.58 -2.31 -29.03
CA ALA A 14 -51.18 -2.20 -29.43
C ALA A 14 -50.47 -0.96 -28.85
N GLU A 15 -51.18 -0.06 -28.17
CA GLU A 15 -50.60 0.88 -27.21
C GLU A 15 -50.19 0.14 -25.93
N ARG A 16 -49.29 -0.84 -26.06
CA ARG A 16 -48.47 -1.24 -24.92
C ARG A 16 -47.45 -0.13 -24.74
N ASP A 17 -47.55 0.54 -23.60
CA ASP A 17 -46.65 1.59 -23.14
C ASP A 17 -45.22 1.00 -23.05
N ASP A 18 -44.47 1.10 -24.15
CA ASP A 18 -43.10 0.59 -24.32
C ASP A 18 -42.06 1.53 -23.65
N ARG A 19 -42.50 2.21 -22.58
CA ARG A 19 -41.64 3.09 -21.79
C ARG A 19 -40.79 2.20 -20.88
N VAL A 20 -39.51 2.08 -21.21
CA VAL A 20 -38.49 1.63 -20.27
C VAL A 20 -38.41 2.68 -19.16
N VAL A 21 -39.14 2.46 -18.07
CA VAL A 21 -38.99 3.25 -16.85
C VAL A 21 -37.66 2.84 -16.23
N ILE A 22 -36.60 3.56 -16.60
CA ILE A 22 -35.33 3.48 -15.90
C ILE A 22 -35.60 4.04 -14.50
N ASP A 23 -35.62 3.17 -13.50
CA ASP A 23 -35.66 3.58 -12.10
C ASP A 23 -34.33 4.26 -11.76
N GLN A 24 -34.30 5.57 -12.01
CA GLN A 24 -33.15 6.42 -11.75
C GLN A 24 -32.77 6.36 -10.27
N THR A 25 -33.75 6.19 -9.37
CA THR A 25 -33.54 6.06 -7.93
C THR A 25 -32.75 4.78 -7.62
N ALA A 26 -33.21 3.62 -8.12
CA ALA A 26 -32.50 2.35 -7.93
C ALA A 26 -31.10 2.32 -8.59
N TYR A 27 -30.86 3.14 -9.61
CA TYR A 27 -29.52 3.32 -10.18
C TYR A 27 -28.61 4.14 -9.25
N PHE A 28 -29.07 5.29 -8.77
CA PHE A 28 -28.28 6.14 -7.86
C PHE A 28 -28.03 5.49 -6.50
N ASP A 29 -28.98 4.71 -6.00
CA ASP A 29 -28.83 3.95 -4.75
C ASP A 29 -27.72 2.91 -4.88
N ARG A 30 -27.72 2.11 -5.96
CA ARG A 30 -26.65 1.15 -6.25
C ARG A 30 -25.28 1.81 -6.37
N LEU A 31 -25.19 2.95 -7.05
CA LEU A 31 -23.94 3.70 -7.17
C LEU A 31 -23.45 4.23 -5.82
N SER A 32 -24.38 4.67 -4.96
CA SER A 32 -24.07 5.17 -3.62
C SER A 32 -23.59 4.05 -2.69
N ASP A 33 -24.23 2.89 -2.75
CA ASP A 33 -23.83 1.72 -1.96
C ASP A 33 -22.47 1.16 -2.41
N GLU A 34 -22.21 1.13 -3.72
CA GLU A 34 -20.90 0.73 -4.25
C GLU A 34 -19.80 1.68 -3.78
N ARG A 35 -20.03 3.00 -3.81
CA ARG A 35 -19.08 3.99 -3.27
C ARG A 35 -18.82 3.80 -1.77
N ARG A 36 -19.86 3.51 -0.97
CA ARG A 36 -19.71 3.23 0.46
C ARG A 36 -18.90 1.95 0.69
N ARG A 37 -19.15 0.92 -0.11
CA ARG A 37 -18.38 -0.33 -0.06
C ARG A 37 -16.91 -0.09 -0.39
N GLN A 38 -16.62 0.66 -1.46
CA GLN A 38 -15.26 1.00 -1.86
C GLN A 38 -14.52 1.80 -0.78
N ARG A 39 -15.18 2.77 -0.15
CA ARG A 39 -14.59 3.52 0.98
C ARG A 39 -14.24 2.62 2.16
N ARG A 40 -15.13 1.71 2.55
CA ARG A 40 -14.84 0.76 3.65
C ARG A 40 -13.63 -0.11 3.34
N ILE A 41 -13.53 -0.62 2.12
CA ILE A 41 -12.37 -1.42 1.69
C ILE A 41 -11.09 -0.57 1.73
N ALA A 42 -11.14 0.67 1.24
CA ALA A 42 -10.00 1.58 1.30
C ALA A 42 -9.57 1.87 2.75
N GLU A 43 -10.51 2.18 3.65
CA GLU A 43 -10.25 2.42 5.07
C GLU A 43 -9.69 1.18 5.80
N GLU A 44 -10.12 -0.02 5.40
CA GLU A 44 -9.57 -1.28 5.92
C GLU A 44 -8.13 -1.51 5.43
N ASN A 45 -7.87 -1.27 4.15
CA ASN A 45 -6.53 -1.34 3.58
C ASN A 45 -5.60 -0.33 4.24
N ASP A 46 -6.01 0.93 4.38
CA ASP A 46 -5.21 1.97 5.02
C ASP A 46 -4.84 1.59 6.46
N ARG A 47 -5.80 1.04 7.22
CA ARG A 47 -5.53 0.56 8.59
C ARG A 47 -4.55 -0.61 8.61
N TYR A 48 -4.69 -1.54 7.67
CA TYR A 48 -3.79 -2.68 7.53
C TYR A 48 -2.36 -2.21 7.21
N GLU A 49 -2.23 -1.34 6.20
CA GLU A 49 -0.96 -0.81 5.73
C GLU A 49 -0.24 0.01 6.82
N PHE A 50 -0.98 0.88 7.52
CA PHE A 50 -0.48 1.62 8.67
C PHE A 50 0.04 0.68 9.77
N GLY A 51 -0.70 -0.40 10.04
CA GLY A 51 -0.29 -1.45 10.98
C GLY A 51 1.05 -2.08 10.59
N MET A 52 1.25 -2.37 9.31
CA MET A 52 2.51 -2.94 8.80
C MET A 52 3.68 -1.96 8.90
N ALA A 53 3.44 -0.69 8.55
CA ALA A 53 4.44 0.38 8.69
C ALA A 53 4.91 0.53 10.15
N LYS A 54 3.97 0.49 11.10
CA LYS A 54 4.28 0.53 12.54
C LYS A 54 5.10 -0.68 12.99
N LEU A 55 4.75 -1.89 12.54
CA LEU A 55 5.52 -3.11 12.87
C LEU A 55 6.96 -3.04 12.35
N ALA A 56 7.15 -2.62 11.09
CA ALA A 56 8.47 -2.47 10.50
C ALA A 56 9.33 -1.43 11.24
N ARG A 57 8.74 -0.26 11.56
CA ARG A 57 9.40 0.80 12.31
C ARG A 57 9.82 0.36 13.71
N ASN A 58 8.93 -0.34 14.42
CA ASN A 58 9.19 -0.83 15.77
C ASN A 58 10.32 -1.87 15.74
N TRP A 59 10.26 -2.83 14.82
CA TRP A 59 11.32 -3.83 14.67
C TRP A 59 12.69 -3.19 14.37
N ALA A 60 12.73 -2.17 13.51
CA ALA A 60 13.97 -1.43 13.22
C ALA A 60 14.50 -0.71 14.47
N SER A 61 13.62 -0.05 15.22
CA SER A 61 13.97 0.64 16.47
C SER A 61 14.55 -0.34 17.51
N THR A 62 13.89 -1.48 17.74
CA THR A 62 14.33 -2.50 18.69
C THR A 62 15.66 -3.13 18.27
N THR A 63 15.85 -3.40 16.97
CA THR A 63 17.12 -3.92 16.43
C THR A 63 18.30 -2.98 16.71
N LEU A 64 18.07 -1.66 16.56
CA LEU A 64 19.08 -0.65 16.86
C LEU A 64 19.37 -0.51 18.35
N GLU A 65 18.32 -0.55 19.19
CA GLU A 65 18.43 -0.46 20.64
C GLU A 65 19.24 -1.64 21.21
N LEU A 66 18.92 -2.85 20.78
CA LEU A 66 19.60 -4.08 21.23
C LEU A 66 20.95 -4.31 20.55
N ARG A 67 21.29 -3.50 19.52
CA ARG A 67 22.49 -3.65 18.67
C ARG A 67 22.66 -5.06 18.10
N ARG A 68 21.53 -5.73 17.84
CA ARG A 68 21.46 -7.08 17.24
C ARG A 68 20.14 -7.22 16.50
N ARG A 69 20.09 -8.13 15.53
CA ARG A 69 18.85 -8.44 14.81
C ARG A 69 17.80 -8.99 15.77
N GLU A 70 16.66 -8.31 15.83
CA GLU A 70 15.50 -8.79 16.56
C GLU A 70 14.72 -9.81 15.73
N ARG A 71 13.93 -10.66 16.37
CA ARG A 71 13.06 -11.59 15.66
C ARG A 71 12.04 -10.84 14.79
N LEU A 72 11.88 -11.27 13.54
CA LEU A 72 10.90 -10.66 12.63
C LEU A 72 9.45 -10.85 13.10
N PRO A 73 8.60 -9.81 12.99
CA PRO A 73 7.17 -9.96 13.21
C PRO A 73 6.53 -10.86 12.14
N THR A 74 5.82 -11.91 12.57
CA THR A 74 5.19 -12.89 11.67
C THR A 74 4.01 -12.34 10.86
N LYS A 75 3.42 -11.22 11.30
CA LYS A 75 2.27 -10.57 10.64
C LYS A 75 2.67 -9.73 9.42
N LEU A 76 3.95 -9.47 9.21
CA LEU A 76 4.42 -8.67 8.07
C LEU A 76 4.20 -9.41 6.75
N PRO A 77 3.99 -8.69 5.63
CA PRO A 77 3.97 -9.31 4.31
C PRO A 77 5.30 -10.02 4.00
N ALA A 78 5.24 -11.12 3.25
CA ALA A 78 6.44 -11.92 2.93
C ALA A 78 7.56 -11.10 2.27
N ALA A 79 7.21 -10.17 1.36
CA ALA A 79 8.16 -9.27 0.73
C ALA A 79 8.91 -8.40 1.74
N VAL A 80 8.21 -7.90 2.77
CA VAL A 80 8.80 -7.08 3.84
C VAL A 80 9.67 -7.94 4.76
N GLN A 81 9.26 -9.17 5.05
CA GLN A 81 10.05 -10.13 5.83
C GLN A 81 11.36 -10.52 5.13
N ALA A 82 11.36 -10.65 3.81
CA ALA A 82 12.57 -10.92 3.02
C ALA A 82 13.47 -9.67 2.86
N TRP A 83 12.90 -8.48 3.01
CA TRP A 83 13.59 -7.21 2.83
C TRP A 83 14.28 -6.70 4.11
N LEU A 84 13.59 -6.73 5.24
CA LEU A 84 14.08 -6.18 6.51
C LEU A 84 15.45 -6.75 6.95
N PRO A 85 15.72 -8.07 6.85
CA PRO A 85 17.02 -8.64 7.14
C PRO A 85 18.13 -8.19 6.19
N GLY A 86 17.85 -7.54 5.07
CA GLY A 86 18.91 -7.03 4.20
C GLY A 86 19.36 -5.62 4.52
N LEU A 87 18.66 -4.91 5.42
CA LEU A 87 18.92 -3.52 5.69
C LEU A 87 20.22 -3.32 6.49
N THR A 88 20.98 -2.31 6.08
CA THR A 88 22.17 -1.85 6.80
C THR A 88 21.79 -1.06 8.04
N VAL A 89 22.73 -0.87 8.96
CA VAL A 89 22.52 -0.04 10.17
C VAL A 89 22.06 1.37 9.81
N GLN A 90 22.59 1.98 8.74
CA GLN A 90 22.20 3.31 8.31
C GLN A 90 20.73 3.36 7.85
N GLU A 91 20.32 2.36 7.07
CA GLU A 91 18.94 2.25 6.59
C GLU A 91 17.96 2.00 7.75
N LEU A 92 18.35 1.18 8.72
CA LEU A 92 17.56 0.95 9.94
C LEU A 92 17.41 2.26 10.76
N ILE A 93 18.45 3.09 10.83
CA ILE A 93 18.39 4.41 11.49
C ILE A 93 17.40 5.32 10.76
N VAL A 94 17.44 5.34 9.43
CA VAL A 94 16.49 6.13 8.63
C VAL A 94 15.06 5.60 8.83
N LEU A 95 14.87 4.28 8.76
CA LEU A 95 13.58 3.64 8.91
C LEU A 95 12.96 3.85 10.30
N SER A 96 13.75 3.76 11.38
CA SER A 96 13.27 4.00 12.76
C SER A 96 12.84 5.46 13.02
N LYS A 97 13.43 6.42 12.29
CA LYS A 97 13.13 7.85 12.40
C LYS A 97 12.04 8.34 11.46
N ALA A 98 11.71 7.58 10.42
CA ALA A 98 10.67 7.94 9.46
C ALA A 98 9.27 7.94 10.09
N SER A 99 8.36 8.73 9.51
CA SER A 99 6.93 8.71 9.89
C SER A 99 6.24 7.45 9.38
N HIS A 100 5.14 7.06 10.02
CA HIS A 100 4.36 5.90 9.59
C HIS A 100 3.88 6.05 8.14
N ASP A 101 3.38 7.23 7.76
CA ASP A 101 2.90 7.49 6.40
C ASP A 101 4.00 7.35 5.35
N ALA A 102 5.23 7.79 5.67
CA ALA A 102 6.36 7.65 4.75
C ALA A 102 6.80 6.19 4.59
N ILE A 103 6.77 5.41 5.68
CA ILE A 103 7.05 3.98 5.64
C ILE A 103 5.93 3.24 4.90
N GLN A 104 4.67 3.59 5.16
CA GLN A 104 3.52 3.03 4.44
C GLN A 104 3.66 3.24 2.93
N ALA A 105 3.91 4.47 2.50
CA ALA A 105 4.13 4.78 1.09
C ALA A 105 5.33 4.01 0.51
N HIS A 106 6.39 3.76 1.29
CA HIS A 106 7.55 2.98 0.84
C HIS A 106 7.24 1.49 0.70
N LEU A 107 6.50 0.91 1.66
CA LEU A 107 6.20 -0.52 1.67
C LEU A 107 5.20 -0.93 0.58
N PHE A 108 4.22 -0.07 0.29
CA PHE A 108 3.11 -0.39 -0.62
C PHE A 108 3.20 0.33 -1.98
N GLY A 109 4.37 0.89 -2.32
CA GLY A 109 4.68 1.36 -3.68
C GLY A 109 4.20 2.77 -4.03
N GLY A 110 3.82 3.58 -3.03
CA GLY A 110 3.47 4.99 -3.23
C GLY A 110 4.69 5.90 -3.44
N LYS A 111 5.75 5.75 -2.62
CA LYS A 111 6.96 6.59 -2.69
C LYS A 111 8.14 5.95 -1.96
N ASN A 112 9.32 5.97 -2.57
CA ASN A 112 10.54 5.50 -1.92
C ASN A 112 10.96 6.41 -0.75
N LEU A 113 11.33 5.80 0.37
CA LEU A 113 11.93 6.44 1.52
C LEU A 113 13.41 6.74 1.23
N ALA A 114 13.77 8.02 1.18
CA ALA A 114 15.12 8.44 0.86
C ALA A 114 16.15 7.86 1.85
N GLY A 115 17.22 7.28 1.33
CA GLY A 115 18.26 6.64 2.16
C GLY A 115 17.93 5.22 2.60
N VAL A 116 16.84 4.63 2.11
CA VAL A 116 16.50 3.21 2.29
C VAL A 116 16.25 2.57 0.93
N ARG A 117 16.86 1.41 0.68
CA ARG A 117 16.60 0.65 -0.56
C ARG A 117 15.12 0.25 -0.67
N ALA A 118 14.64 0.17 -1.91
CA ALA A 118 13.27 -0.26 -2.22
C ALA A 118 12.95 -1.64 -1.63
N VAL A 119 11.67 -1.90 -1.37
CA VAL A 119 11.22 -3.19 -0.85
C VAL A 119 11.38 -4.26 -1.92
N GLN A 120 12.42 -5.08 -1.75
CA GLN A 120 12.74 -6.23 -2.57
C GLN A 120 13.43 -7.27 -1.67
N PRO A 121 13.47 -8.54 -2.06
CA PRO A 121 14.28 -9.53 -1.36
C PRO A 121 15.75 -9.08 -1.32
N LEU A 122 16.36 -9.15 -0.14
CA LEU A 122 17.75 -8.77 0.06
C LEU A 122 18.46 -9.86 0.85
N ASP A 123 19.73 -10.10 0.53
CA ASP A 123 20.57 -10.99 1.33
C ASP A 123 20.80 -10.42 2.73
N GLU A 124 20.89 -11.30 3.71
CA GLU A 124 21.10 -10.93 5.10
C GLU A 124 22.40 -10.13 5.29
N CYS A 125 22.27 -8.90 5.81
CA CYS A 125 23.39 -7.99 6.02
C CYS A 125 24.01 -8.11 7.42
N VAL A 126 25.32 -8.30 7.56
CA VAL A 126 25.94 -8.28 8.89
C VAL A 126 25.83 -6.88 9.51
N LEU A 127 25.22 -6.76 10.69
CA LEU A 127 25.09 -5.50 11.40
C LEU A 127 26.40 -5.21 12.16
N VAL A 128 27.05 -4.09 11.83
CA VAL A 128 28.29 -3.64 12.49
C VAL A 128 27.99 -2.43 13.37
N PHE A 129 28.12 -2.61 14.70
CA PHE A 129 27.96 -1.56 15.71
C PHE A 129 29.23 -1.45 16.58
N PRO A 130 29.78 -0.24 16.84
CA PRO A 130 29.56 1.02 16.14
C PRO A 130 30.14 0.98 14.71
N LYS A 131 29.76 1.94 13.85
CA LYS A 131 30.38 2.09 12.53
C LYS A 131 31.90 2.23 12.72
N PRO A 132 32.75 1.44 12.04
CA PRO A 132 34.19 1.68 12.08
C PRO A 132 34.43 3.11 11.61
N VAL A 133 35.08 3.90 12.46
CA VAL A 133 35.52 5.25 12.09
C VAL A 133 36.45 5.05 10.90
N ALA A 134 36.12 5.62 9.75
CA ALA A 134 37.03 5.62 8.62
C ALA A 134 38.34 6.24 9.12
N GLU A 135 39.44 5.50 9.05
CA GLU A 135 40.74 6.02 9.46
C GLU A 135 40.95 7.36 8.73
N PRO A 136 41.44 8.40 9.43
CA PRO A 136 41.70 9.68 8.80
C PRO A 136 42.65 9.44 7.63
N MET A 137 42.12 9.63 6.42
CA MET A 137 42.83 9.47 5.17
C MET A 137 44.12 10.30 5.23
N ASP A 138 45.29 9.64 5.15
CA ASP A 138 46.58 10.31 5.33
C ASP A 138 46.70 11.48 4.34
N PRO A 139 46.84 12.74 4.82
CA PRO A 139 46.98 13.90 3.94
C PRO A 139 48.18 13.83 2.99
N ARG A 140 49.13 12.90 3.22
CA ARG A 140 50.28 12.66 2.32
C ARG A 140 49.93 11.98 1.00
N ILE A 141 48.75 11.35 0.88
CA ILE A 141 48.31 10.69 -0.36
C ILE A 141 47.88 11.71 -1.43
N ARG A 142 47.71 13.00 -1.08
CA ARG A 142 47.28 14.06 -2.00
C ARG A 142 48.32 14.56 -3.01
N ARG A 143 49.57 14.09 -2.98
CA ARG A 143 50.66 14.69 -3.79
C ARG A 143 50.97 13.99 -5.11
N PHE A 144 50.14 13.04 -5.55
CA PHE A 144 50.31 12.38 -6.85
C PHE A 144 49.01 12.43 -7.65
N SER A 145 48.64 13.61 -8.13
CA SER A 145 47.74 13.82 -9.28
C SER A 145 48.07 15.16 -9.92
#